data_AF-A0A962IZI2-F1
#
_entry.id   AF-A0A962IZI2-F1
#
_cell.length_a   1.000
_cell.length_b   1.000
_cell.length_c   1.000
_cell.angle_alpha   90.00
_cell.angle_beta   90.00
_cell.angle_gamma   90.00
#
_symmetry.space_group_name_H-M   'P 1'
#
loop_
_entity.id
_entity.type
_entity.pdbx_description
1 polymer ?
#
loop_
_entity_poly.entity_id
_entity_poly.type
_entity_poly.pdbx_seq_one_letter_code
_entity_poly.pdbx_strand_id
1 'polypeptide(L)'
;MNRAIQAVASTLLLLFVALLGGTVALAAERTVTAPALQEGSYAVGSSNLSLNDSKVSQLSAEGLSSEQLLRGIAHNGSARYVDELLLHRDAALSFTLQVPNDSKLYGASAGTQIPYVAVLLYPTTATNARADYAIFPDTTLPHMQGDGEAALFASDSDRYPLLVYSHGSGGFPQSSQMLYLKTLASHGYMVLAVFHGDNRFGDTEERKFNLRPLTVKTALDVLLADSRFAGHIDTSRIGGLGESFGGATMMALLGGKKVNPDASSVIANDLITTTVDTRIGAAATIVPYMGQGVYAFLGNNSAGAATIDRPFMANSAASDEVTDYSKVQAALDQISGTKYLVQYDGEKHAMGAGATADAYAWMKIFVDAYVKKEAGAADLLASMSAVAGSGSDSLVKVNAAQTPVVFPEFADLTVSVKGVYVGADRYDVMLQLVSENPITFTLIAAENSAVSTLSTGSFSNNVLTIPRVIVNGAPYRVTMAVSNDNPIQFALSTADPVASP
;
A
#
# COMPACT_ATOMS: atom_id res chain seq x y z
N MET A 1 21.73 33.05 28.85
CA MET A 1 21.37 32.39 27.57
C MET A 1 22.57 32.19 26.63
N ASN A 2 23.78 31.99 27.16
CA ASN A 2 25.02 31.98 26.35
C ASN A 2 26.09 30.98 26.89
N ARG A 3 25.65 29.88 27.54
CA ARG A 3 26.54 28.82 28.07
C ARG A 3 26.22 27.41 27.57
N ALA A 4 25.02 27.16 27.05
CA ALA A 4 24.65 25.87 26.46
C ALA A 4 25.25 25.66 25.06
N ILE A 5 25.39 26.73 24.27
CA ILE A 5 25.92 26.66 22.89
C ILE A 5 27.46 26.49 22.89
N GLN A 6 28.17 27.10 23.86
CA GLN A 6 29.61 26.86 24.04
C GLN A 6 29.94 25.48 24.64
N ALA A 7 29.03 24.89 25.42
CA ALA A 7 29.21 23.54 25.97
C ALA A 7 29.06 22.45 24.88
N VAL A 8 28.20 22.66 23.90
CA VAL A 8 28.05 21.76 22.74
C VAL A 8 29.28 21.84 21.83
N ALA A 9 29.77 23.05 21.52
CA ALA A 9 30.97 23.24 20.69
C ALA A 9 32.27 22.69 21.35
N SER A 10 32.38 22.73 22.68
CA SER A 10 33.56 22.24 23.39
C SER A 10 33.55 20.72 23.61
N THR A 11 32.38 20.09 23.64
CA THR A 11 32.25 18.63 23.77
C THR A 11 32.51 17.92 22.43
N LEU A 12 32.26 18.60 21.31
CA LEU A 12 32.60 18.16 19.96
C LEU A 12 34.12 18.07 19.72
N LEU A 13 34.94 18.91 20.37
CA LEU A 13 36.39 19.00 20.12
C LEU A 13 37.22 17.89 20.78
N LEU A 14 36.72 17.25 21.85
CA LEU A 14 37.47 16.27 22.66
C LEU A 14 37.20 14.80 22.31
N LEU A 15 36.22 14.50 21.45
CA LEU A 15 35.87 13.12 21.06
C LEU A 15 36.54 12.64 19.76
N PHE A 16 37.32 13.48 19.07
CA PHE A 16 37.88 13.23 17.72
C PHE A 16 39.06 12.24 17.64
N VAL A 17 39.51 11.61 18.74
CA VAL A 17 40.79 10.84 18.75
C VAL A 17 40.68 9.38 19.22
N ALA A 18 39.50 8.79 19.43
CA ALA A 18 39.44 7.42 19.97
C ALA A 18 38.65 6.40 19.12
N LEU A 19 39.42 5.41 18.64
CA LEU A 19 39.08 3.99 18.38
C LEU A 19 38.57 3.58 16.98
N LEU A 20 39.54 3.09 16.19
CA LEU A 20 39.37 2.00 15.23
C LEU A 20 39.09 0.69 16.00
N GLY A 21 37.93 0.06 15.76
CA GLY A 21 37.60 -1.24 16.35
C GLY A 21 36.40 -1.92 15.67
N GLY A 22 36.70 -2.97 14.91
CA GLY A 22 35.83 -3.92 14.19
C GLY A 22 34.31 -3.92 14.40
N THR A 23 33.57 -3.82 13.28
CA THR A 23 32.13 -4.06 13.22
C THR A 23 31.83 -5.54 12.97
N VAL A 24 31.19 -6.18 13.95
CA VAL A 24 30.34 -7.35 13.71
C VAL A 24 28.99 -6.81 13.24
N ALA A 25 28.51 -7.23 12.08
CA ALA A 25 27.20 -6.83 11.57
C ALA A 25 26.09 -7.50 12.41
N LEU A 26 25.57 -6.76 13.39
CA LEU A 26 24.29 -7.09 14.03
C LEU A 26 23.16 -6.72 13.06
N ALA A 27 22.09 -7.51 13.04
CA ALA A 27 20.86 -7.09 12.37
C ALA A 27 20.43 -5.74 12.97
N ALA A 28 20.24 -4.72 12.13
CA ALA A 28 19.86 -3.39 12.59
C ALA A 28 18.60 -3.47 13.46
N GLU A 29 18.68 -2.92 14.67
CA GLU A 29 17.56 -2.87 15.61
C GLU A 29 16.44 -2.00 15.02
N ARG A 30 15.22 -2.51 15.04
CA ARG A 30 14.01 -1.79 14.59
C ARG A 30 13.37 -1.14 15.80
N THR A 31 13.29 0.17 15.80
CA THR A 31 12.86 0.92 16.99
C THR A 31 12.05 2.17 16.66
N VAL A 32 11.93 2.51 15.37
CA VAL A 32 11.16 3.68 14.96
C VAL A 32 9.67 3.38 15.12
N THR A 33 8.96 4.28 15.80
CA THR A 33 7.50 4.31 15.78
C THR A 33 7.06 5.25 14.67
N ALA A 34 6.42 4.72 13.63
CA ALA A 34 5.93 5.54 12.51
C ALA A 34 4.68 6.32 12.92
N PRO A 35 4.41 7.50 12.35
CA PRO A 35 3.18 8.24 12.65
C PRO A 35 1.94 7.50 12.14
N ALA A 36 0.79 7.72 12.80
CA ALA A 36 -0.51 7.29 12.29
C ALA A 36 -0.80 7.84 10.89
N LEU A 37 -1.55 7.08 10.09
CA LEU A 37 -1.95 7.49 8.75
C LEU A 37 -2.84 8.74 8.79
N GLN A 38 -2.46 9.76 8.03
CA GLN A 38 -3.22 11.00 7.82
C GLN A 38 -3.64 11.13 6.36
N GLU A 39 -4.60 12.02 6.06
CA GLU A 39 -4.90 12.39 4.68
C GLU A 39 -3.67 13.00 3.98
N GLY A 40 -3.50 12.70 2.70
CA GLY A 40 -2.47 13.27 1.86
C GLY A 40 -2.86 14.63 1.27
N SER A 41 -1.99 15.17 0.41
CA SER A 41 -2.11 16.53 -0.11
C SER A 41 -3.13 16.71 -1.24
N TYR A 42 -3.53 15.63 -1.91
CA TYR A 42 -4.44 15.71 -3.05
C TYR A 42 -5.90 15.66 -2.59
N ALA A 43 -6.75 16.49 -3.20
CA ALA A 43 -8.18 16.21 -3.22
C ALA A 43 -8.43 14.89 -3.97
N VAL A 44 -9.55 14.22 -3.71
CA VAL A 44 -9.85 12.90 -4.30
C VAL A 44 -11.14 12.97 -5.10
N GLY A 45 -11.10 12.55 -6.36
CA GLY A 45 -12.27 12.30 -7.18
C GLY A 45 -12.55 10.82 -7.34
N SER A 46 -13.74 10.48 -7.84
CA SER A 46 -14.10 9.09 -8.14
C SER A 46 -14.75 8.93 -9.51
N SER A 47 -14.63 7.72 -10.07
CA SER A 47 -15.43 7.29 -11.22
C SER A 47 -16.92 7.26 -10.88
N ASN A 48 -17.78 7.31 -11.89
CA ASN A 48 -19.23 7.22 -11.72
C ASN A 48 -19.66 5.86 -11.12
N LEU A 49 -20.61 5.91 -10.20
CA LEU A 49 -21.38 4.76 -9.70
C LEU A 49 -22.84 5.18 -9.44
N SER A 50 -23.39 6.07 -10.26
CA SER A 50 -24.76 6.56 -10.07
C SER A 50 -25.75 5.39 -10.13
N LEU A 51 -26.59 5.27 -9.10
CA LEU A 51 -27.62 4.26 -8.99
C LEU A 51 -28.99 4.78 -9.45
N ASN A 52 -29.83 3.88 -9.95
CA ASN A 52 -31.20 4.16 -10.34
C ASN A 52 -32.11 4.11 -9.11
N ASP A 53 -32.46 5.28 -8.57
CA ASP A 53 -33.27 5.42 -7.36
C ASP A 53 -34.63 4.73 -7.45
N SER A 54 -35.24 4.71 -8.65
CA SER A 54 -36.52 4.00 -8.85
C SER A 54 -36.34 2.50 -8.69
N LYS A 55 -35.24 1.94 -9.21
CA LYS A 55 -34.92 0.52 -9.09
C LYS A 55 -34.54 0.14 -7.65
N VAL A 56 -33.75 0.98 -7.00
CA VAL A 56 -33.41 0.84 -5.57
C VAL A 56 -34.66 0.86 -4.71
N SER A 57 -35.57 1.80 -4.95
CA SER A 57 -36.84 1.93 -4.21
C SER A 57 -37.75 0.73 -4.45
N GLN A 58 -37.80 0.24 -5.69
CA GLN A 58 -38.54 -0.98 -6.03
C GLN A 58 -38.01 -2.20 -5.23
N LEU A 59 -36.70 -2.46 -5.27
CA LEU A 59 -36.11 -3.62 -4.60
C LEU A 59 -36.18 -3.48 -3.06
N SER A 60 -36.09 -2.25 -2.55
CA SER A 60 -36.36 -1.95 -1.14
C SER A 60 -37.79 -2.30 -0.73
N ALA A 61 -38.78 -1.99 -1.58
CA ALA A 61 -40.18 -2.35 -1.35
C ALA A 61 -40.42 -3.87 -1.43
N GLU A 62 -39.58 -4.60 -2.17
CA GLU A 62 -39.55 -6.07 -2.20
C GLU A 62 -38.80 -6.68 -0.99
N GLY A 63 -38.22 -5.84 -0.12
CA GLY A 63 -37.62 -6.26 1.15
C GLY A 63 -36.10 -6.47 1.11
N LEU A 64 -35.39 -6.06 0.04
CA LEU A 64 -33.92 -6.04 0.06
C LEU A 64 -33.40 -4.75 0.67
N SER A 65 -32.44 -4.84 1.59
CA SER A 65 -31.65 -3.68 1.97
C SER A 65 -30.62 -3.35 0.88
N SER A 66 -30.26 -2.07 0.83
CA SER A 66 -29.14 -1.56 0.04
C SER A 66 -27.83 -2.34 0.22
N GLU A 67 -27.52 -2.76 1.45
CA GLU A 67 -26.34 -3.56 1.74
C GLU A 67 -26.43 -4.95 1.06
N GLN A 68 -27.61 -5.59 1.12
CA GLN A 68 -27.82 -6.88 0.49
C GLN A 68 -27.64 -6.82 -1.03
N LEU A 69 -28.01 -5.69 -1.65
CA LEU A 69 -27.78 -5.45 -3.08
C LEU A 69 -26.29 -5.33 -3.43
N LEU A 70 -25.50 -4.61 -2.62
CA LEU A 70 -24.05 -4.48 -2.84
C LEU A 70 -23.30 -5.80 -2.61
N ARG A 71 -23.80 -6.63 -1.70
CA ARG A 71 -23.24 -7.96 -1.41
C ARG A 71 -23.62 -9.02 -2.45
N GLY A 72 -24.60 -8.71 -3.30
CA GLY A 72 -25.10 -9.58 -4.35
C GLY A 72 -25.95 -10.73 -3.84
N ILE A 73 -26.83 -10.48 -2.86
CA ILE A 73 -27.69 -11.51 -2.28
C ILE A 73 -28.82 -11.87 -3.25
N ALA A 74 -29.02 -13.17 -3.50
CA ALA A 74 -30.13 -13.65 -4.31
C ALA A 74 -31.49 -13.30 -3.68
N HIS A 75 -32.46 -12.90 -4.50
CA HIS A 75 -33.82 -12.58 -4.08
C HIS A 75 -34.84 -13.10 -5.09
N ASN A 76 -35.91 -13.73 -4.59
CA ASN A 76 -36.95 -14.39 -5.40
C ASN A 76 -36.38 -15.33 -6.47
N GLY A 77 -35.35 -16.11 -6.10
CA GLY A 77 -34.69 -17.06 -7.00
C GLY A 77 -33.80 -16.44 -8.08
N SER A 78 -33.63 -15.11 -8.09
CA SER A 78 -32.74 -14.40 -9.02
C SER A 78 -31.51 -13.86 -8.28
N ALA A 79 -30.32 -14.04 -8.86
CA ALA A 79 -29.13 -13.34 -8.38
C ALA A 79 -29.32 -11.82 -8.58
N ARG A 80 -29.12 -11.04 -7.52
CA ARG A 80 -29.13 -9.58 -7.56
C ARG A 80 -27.70 -9.07 -7.45
N TYR A 81 -27.41 -7.94 -8.08
CA TYR A 81 -26.08 -7.36 -8.07
C TYR A 81 -26.12 -5.87 -8.41
N VAL A 82 -25.11 -5.13 -7.96
CA VAL A 82 -25.04 -3.67 -8.16
C VAL A 82 -25.05 -3.27 -9.64
N ASP A 83 -24.69 -4.16 -10.57
CA ASP A 83 -24.75 -3.85 -12.01
C ASP A 83 -26.16 -3.58 -12.53
N GLU A 84 -27.19 -4.20 -11.92
CA GLU A 84 -28.60 -3.98 -12.30
C GLU A 84 -29.14 -2.64 -11.76
N LEU A 85 -28.39 -2.00 -10.86
CA LEU A 85 -28.74 -0.73 -10.25
C LEU A 85 -28.10 0.47 -10.94
N LEU A 86 -27.12 0.25 -11.84
CA LEU A 86 -26.41 1.35 -12.50
C LEU A 86 -27.37 2.20 -13.33
N LEU A 87 -27.40 3.50 -13.06
CA LEU A 87 -28.15 4.47 -13.87
C LEU A 87 -27.48 4.71 -15.22
N HIS A 88 -26.14 4.78 -15.23
CA HIS A 88 -25.32 5.03 -16.42
C HIS A 88 -24.23 3.97 -16.56
N ARG A 89 -24.57 2.83 -17.17
CA ARG A 89 -23.66 1.67 -17.26
C ARG A 89 -22.35 1.97 -18.00
N ASP A 90 -22.40 2.82 -19.03
CA ASP A 90 -21.24 3.22 -19.83
C ASP A 90 -20.34 4.23 -19.09
N ALA A 91 -20.90 5.02 -18.18
CA ALA A 91 -20.14 5.93 -17.33
C ALA A 91 -19.46 5.19 -16.16
N ALA A 92 -20.07 4.13 -15.63
CA ALA A 92 -19.51 3.31 -14.58
C ALA A 92 -18.34 2.43 -15.07
N LEU A 93 -17.44 2.06 -14.16
CA LEU A 93 -16.47 1.00 -14.42
C LEU A 93 -17.16 -0.37 -14.24
N SER A 94 -17.94 -0.76 -15.25
CA SER A 94 -18.61 -2.05 -15.31
C SER A 94 -18.05 -2.91 -16.44
N PHE A 95 -17.99 -4.22 -16.25
CA PHE A 95 -17.45 -5.14 -17.25
C PHE A 95 -18.06 -6.53 -17.11
N THR A 96 -18.01 -7.30 -18.19
CA THR A 96 -18.44 -8.70 -18.20
C THR A 96 -17.23 -9.61 -18.17
N LEU A 97 -17.09 -10.37 -17.09
CA LEU A 97 -16.09 -11.40 -16.97
C LEU A 97 -16.45 -12.60 -17.84
N GLN A 98 -15.54 -12.96 -18.75
CA GLN A 98 -15.61 -14.20 -19.53
C GLN A 98 -14.91 -15.29 -18.73
N VAL A 99 -15.68 -16.19 -18.10
CA VAL A 99 -15.08 -17.27 -17.30
C VAL A 99 -14.57 -18.36 -18.24
N PRO A 100 -13.27 -18.73 -18.17
CA PRO A 100 -12.75 -19.82 -18.98
C PRO A 100 -13.57 -21.10 -18.83
N ASN A 101 -13.70 -21.87 -19.92
CA ASN A 101 -14.40 -23.16 -19.90
C ASN A 101 -13.54 -24.26 -19.26
N ASP A 102 -13.19 -24.07 -17.99
CA ASP A 102 -12.48 -25.00 -17.13
C ASP A 102 -13.34 -25.30 -15.90
N SER A 103 -14.15 -26.37 -15.99
CA SER A 103 -15.02 -26.80 -14.90
C SER A 103 -14.26 -27.31 -13.69
N LYS A 104 -12.99 -27.72 -13.84
CA LYS A 104 -12.15 -28.07 -12.69
C LYS A 104 -11.77 -26.82 -11.91
N LEU A 105 -11.52 -25.69 -12.57
CA LEU A 105 -11.17 -24.47 -11.86
C LEU A 105 -12.41 -23.68 -11.43
N TYR A 106 -13.43 -23.56 -12.26
CA TYR A 106 -14.54 -22.62 -12.04
C TYR A 106 -15.90 -23.27 -11.75
N GLY A 107 -15.98 -24.61 -11.65
CA GLY A 107 -17.21 -25.27 -11.25
C GLY A 107 -18.36 -24.98 -12.22
N ALA A 108 -19.51 -24.57 -11.68
CA ALA A 108 -20.70 -24.26 -12.49
C ALA A 108 -20.56 -22.93 -13.24
N SER A 109 -19.62 -22.07 -12.83
CA SER A 109 -19.33 -20.80 -13.48
C SER A 109 -18.47 -20.95 -14.75
N ALA A 110 -17.91 -22.14 -15.02
CA ALA A 110 -17.07 -22.37 -16.21
C ALA A 110 -17.83 -22.08 -17.51
N GLY A 111 -17.22 -21.30 -18.41
CA GLY A 111 -17.82 -20.91 -19.69
C GLY A 111 -18.96 -19.89 -19.60
N THR A 112 -19.26 -19.39 -18.40
CA THR A 112 -20.31 -18.38 -18.19
C THR A 112 -19.80 -16.95 -18.37
N GLN A 113 -20.74 -16.01 -18.46
CA GLN A 113 -20.48 -14.58 -18.51
C GLN A 113 -21.09 -13.92 -17.28
N ILE A 114 -20.26 -13.19 -16.52
CA ILE A 114 -20.67 -12.65 -15.22
C ILE A 114 -20.40 -11.14 -15.19
N PRO A 115 -21.41 -10.29 -14.91
CA PRO A 115 -21.18 -8.86 -14.76
C PRO A 115 -20.47 -8.55 -13.44
N TYR A 116 -19.56 -7.58 -13.50
CA TYR A 116 -18.84 -7.02 -12.36
C TYR A 116 -18.78 -5.50 -12.45
N VAL A 117 -18.65 -4.86 -11.29
CA VAL A 117 -18.52 -3.42 -11.12
C VAL A 117 -17.31 -3.13 -10.25
N ALA A 118 -16.61 -2.05 -10.58
CA ALA A 118 -15.54 -1.48 -9.78
C ALA A 118 -15.74 0.03 -9.64
N VAL A 119 -15.04 0.62 -8.68
CA VAL A 119 -14.91 2.08 -8.54
C VAL A 119 -13.44 2.44 -8.53
N LEU A 120 -13.11 3.54 -9.19
CA LEU A 120 -11.77 4.11 -9.18
C LEU A 120 -11.78 5.41 -8.37
N LEU A 121 -10.92 5.49 -7.37
CA LEU A 121 -10.56 6.75 -6.71
C LEU A 121 -9.26 7.27 -7.31
N TYR A 122 -9.15 8.58 -7.50
CA TYR A 122 -7.97 9.18 -8.11
C TYR A 122 -7.68 10.60 -7.59
N PRO A 123 -6.42 11.06 -7.64
CA PRO A 123 -6.06 12.43 -7.27
C PRO A 123 -6.74 13.44 -8.21
N THR A 124 -7.45 14.41 -7.66
CA THR A 124 -8.16 15.45 -8.42
C THR A 124 -7.66 16.85 -8.07
N THR A 125 -7.93 17.82 -8.95
CA THR A 125 -7.62 19.23 -8.69
C THR A 125 -8.40 19.74 -7.46
N ALA A 126 -7.77 20.60 -6.67
CA ALA A 126 -8.41 21.25 -5.52
C ALA A 126 -9.61 22.13 -5.90
N THR A 127 -9.78 22.47 -7.17
CA THR A 127 -10.91 23.24 -7.68
C THR A 127 -12.05 22.37 -8.22
N ASN A 128 -11.99 21.04 -8.04
CA ASN A 128 -13.08 20.15 -8.45
C ASN A 128 -14.31 20.41 -7.59
N ALA A 129 -15.37 20.95 -8.20
CA ALA A 129 -16.60 21.36 -7.53
C ALA A 129 -17.71 20.30 -7.56
N ARG A 130 -17.42 19.07 -8.03
CA ARG A 130 -18.42 17.99 -8.06
C ARG A 130 -18.87 17.64 -6.66
N ALA A 131 -20.15 17.33 -6.51
CA ALA A 131 -20.68 16.86 -5.25
C ALA A 131 -20.17 15.45 -4.92
N ASP A 132 -20.10 15.17 -3.63
CA ASP A 132 -19.94 13.81 -3.14
C ASP A 132 -21.22 13.00 -3.41
N TYR A 133 -21.07 11.70 -3.69
CA TYR A 133 -22.17 10.81 -3.99
C TYR A 133 -22.31 9.72 -2.93
N ALA A 134 -23.44 9.68 -2.23
CA ALA A 134 -23.75 8.60 -1.30
C ALA A 134 -24.22 7.36 -2.09
N ILE A 135 -23.42 6.30 -2.08
CA ILE A 135 -23.80 5.02 -2.72
C ILE A 135 -24.98 4.39 -1.99
N PHE A 136 -25.10 4.66 -0.67
CA PHE A 136 -26.17 4.36 0.30
C PHE A 136 -25.79 5.13 1.60
N PRO A 137 -26.62 5.23 2.67
CA PRO A 137 -26.41 6.28 3.70
C PRO A 137 -25.03 6.29 4.38
N ASP A 138 -24.32 5.15 4.40
CA ASP A 138 -23.06 5.03 5.15
C ASP A 138 -21.80 5.13 4.27
N THR A 139 -21.89 5.03 2.94
CA THR A 139 -20.71 5.01 2.04
C THR A 139 -20.80 6.11 0.99
N THR A 140 -19.77 6.96 0.92
CA THR A 140 -19.73 8.13 0.03
C THR A 140 -18.53 8.07 -0.92
N LEU A 141 -18.75 8.44 -2.17
CA LEU A 141 -17.72 8.66 -3.18
C LEU A 141 -17.40 10.15 -3.32
N PRO A 142 -16.14 10.56 -3.19
CA PRO A 142 -15.78 11.97 -3.21
C PRO A 142 -15.77 12.52 -4.64
N HIS A 143 -16.34 13.72 -4.84
CA HIS A 143 -16.34 14.46 -6.11
C HIS A 143 -16.63 13.59 -7.35
N MET A 144 -17.68 12.76 -7.27
CA MET A 144 -17.95 11.71 -8.25
C MET A 144 -18.24 12.27 -9.64
N GLN A 145 -17.64 11.67 -10.66
CA GLN A 145 -17.98 11.94 -12.08
C GLN A 145 -19.47 11.75 -12.36
N GLY A 146 -20.08 12.68 -13.08
CA GLY A 146 -21.38 12.51 -13.73
C GLY A 146 -21.30 11.69 -15.03
N ASP A 147 -22.45 11.49 -15.68
CA ASP A 147 -22.53 10.85 -16.99
C ASP A 147 -21.85 11.72 -18.07
N GLY A 148 -21.02 11.10 -18.90
CA GLY A 148 -20.25 11.78 -19.96
C GLY A 148 -19.16 12.74 -19.47
N GLU A 149 -18.96 12.89 -18.16
CA GLU A 149 -17.95 13.79 -17.62
C GLU A 149 -16.54 13.17 -17.67
N ALA A 150 -15.55 13.96 -18.09
CA ALA A 150 -14.15 13.53 -18.05
C ALA A 150 -13.61 13.45 -16.62
N ALA A 151 -12.58 12.62 -16.43
CA ALA A 151 -11.78 12.64 -15.21
C ALA A 151 -11.07 13.99 -15.06
N LEU A 152 -11.16 14.58 -13.87
CA LEU A 152 -10.42 15.79 -13.52
C LEU A 152 -9.24 15.37 -12.65
N PHE A 153 -8.06 15.21 -13.23
CA PHE A 153 -6.87 14.84 -12.47
C PHE A 153 -6.26 16.06 -11.78
N ALA A 154 -5.43 15.84 -10.76
CA ALA A 154 -4.66 16.92 -10.13
C ALA A 154 -3.61 17.52 -11.08
N SER A 155 -3.11 16.73 -12.02
CA SER A 155 -2.18 17.11 -13.09
C SER A 155 -2.49 16.32 -14.36
N ASP A 156 -2.57 17.01 -15.49
CA ASP A 156 -2.88 16.40 -16.79
C ASP A 156 -1.70 15.58 -17.37
N SER A 157 -0.48 15.78 -16.85
CA SER A 157 0.73 15.07 -17.30
C SER A 157 1.17 13.93 -16.39
N ASP A 158 0.66 13.89 -15.16
CA ASP A 158 1.15 12.96 -14.15
C ASP A 158 0.61 11.55 -14.39
N ARG A 159 1.49 10.58 -14.10
CA ARG A 159 1.14 9.16 -14.03
C ARG A 159 1.25 8.67 -12.60
N TYR A 160 0.14 8.20 -12.06
CA TYR A 160 0.02 7.78 -10.68
C TYR A 160 0.26 6.27 -10.55
N PRO A 161 0.90 5.81 -9.46
CA PRO A 161 0.88 4.40 -9.09
C PRO A 161 -0.56 3.93 -8.85
N LEU A 162 -0.85 2.69 -9.20
CA LEU A 162 -2.19 2.10 -9.06
C LEU A 162 -2.20 1.03 -7.97
N LEU A 163 -3.22 1.07 -7.11
CA LEU A 163 -3.51 0.02 -6.14
C LEU A 163 -4.83 -0.64 -6.49
N VAL A 164 -4.88 -1.97 -6.49
CA VAL A 164 -6.14 -2.72 -6.64
C VAL A 164 -6.55 -3.29 -5.30
N TYR A 165 -7.76 -2.98 -4.86
CA TYR A 165 -8.31 -3.40 -3.58
C TYR A 165 -9.34 -4.51 -3.74
N SER A 166 -9.18 -5.57 -2.93
CA SER A 166 -10.14 -6.67 -2.82
C SER A 166 -10.63 -6.78 -1.37
N HIS A 167 -11.95 -6.71 -1.18
CA HIS A 167 -12.60 -6.84 0.13
C HIS A 167 -12.69 -8.30 0.62
N GLY A 168 -13.09 -8.47 1.89
CA GLY A 168 -13.35 -9.77 2.52
C GLY A 168 -14.54 -10.55 1.94
N SER A 169 -14.75 -11.79 2.39
CA SER A 169 -15.79 -12.68 1.85
C SER A 169 -17.19 -12.12 2.09
N GLY A 170 -18.04 -12.13 1.07
CA GLY A 170 -19.46 -11.74 1.16
C GLY A 170 -19.70 -10.26 1.45
N GLY A 171 -18.66 -9.42 1.41
CA GLY A 171 -18.74 -7.97 1.64
C GLY A 171 -18.74 -7.15 0.35
N PHE A 172 -18.33 -5.89 0.49
CA PHE A 172 -18.05 -4.90 -0.56
C PHE A 172 -17.09 -3.84 0.03
N PRO A 173 -16.57 -2.87 -0.74
CA PRO A 173 -15.82 -1.74 -0.16
C PRO A 173 -16.75 -0.86 0.69
N GLN A 174 -16.88 -1.18 1.99
CA GLN A 174 -17.78 -0.47 2.91
C GLN A 174 -17.19 0.87 3.34
N SER A 175 -17.89 1.60 4.19
CA SER A 175 -17.57 2.97 4.58
C SER A 175 -16.15 3.16 5.12
N SER A 176 -15.71 2.31 6.05
CA SER A 176 -14.36 2.38 6.63
C SER A 176 -13.27 2.05 5.61
N GLN A 177 -13.50 1.05 4.76
CA GLN A 177 -12.56 0.72 3.69
C GLN A 177 -12.52 1.84 2.65
N MET A 178 -13.67 2.38 2.22
CA MET A 178 -13.74 3.48 1.26
C MET A 178 -13.01 4.72 1.77
N LEU A 179 -13.11 5.04 3.07
CA LEU A 179 -12.34 6.11 3.69
C LEU A 179 -10.83 5.84 3.62
N TYR A 180 -10.38 4.61 3.90
CA TYR A 180 -8.97 4.25 3.75
C TYR A 180 -8.48 4.35 2.29
N LEU A 181 -9.27 3.85 1.33
CA LEU A 181 -8.93 3.95 -0.10
C LEU A 181 -8.90 5.40 -0.57
N LYS A 182 -9.80 6.25 -0.08
CA LYS A 182 -9.75 7.71 -0.29
C LYS A 182 -8.45 8.29 0.27
N THR A 183 -8.08 7.92 1.49
CA THR A 183 -6.82 8.38 2.09
C THR A 183 -5.62 7.98 1.24
N LEU A 184 -5.56 6.75 0.71
CA LEU A 184 -4.49 6.39 -0.21
C LEU A 184 -4.51 7.23 -1.49
N ALA A 185 -5.70 7.50 -2.06
CA ALA A 185 -5.80 8.36 -3.22
C ALA A 185 -5.31 9.80 -2.96
N SER A 186 -5.54 10.34 -1.76
CA SER A 186 -5.01 11.66 -1.39
C SER A 186 -3.48 11.68 -1.23
N HIS A 187 -2.83 10.52 -1.09
CA HIS A 187 -1.36 10.35 -1.15
C HIS A 187 -0.81 10.20 -2.58
N GLY A 188 -1.65 10.38 -3.61
CA GLY A 188 -1.23 10.33 -5.01
C GLY A 188 -1.28 8.94 -5.63
N TYR A 189 -2.10 8.03 -5.10
CA TYR A 189 -2.42 6.76 -5.75
C TYR A 189 -3.71 6.86 -6.56
N MET A 190 -3.80 6.11 -7.64
CA MET A 190 -5.10 5.66 -8.16
C MET A 190 -5.47 4.37 -7.45
N VAL A 191 -6.74 4.20 -7.06
CA VAL A 191 -7.18 3.04 -6.28
C VAL A 191 -8.42 2.42 -6.89
N LEU A 192 -8.29 1.20 -7.43
CA LEU A 192 -9.37 0.43 -8.05
C LEU A 192 -9.98 -0.53 -7.03
N ALA A 193 -11.22 -0.31 -6.62
CA ALA A 193 -11.96 -1.14 -5.68
C ALA A 193 -12.98 -2.01 -6.41
N VAL A 194 -12.84 -3.33 -6.32
CA VAL A 194 -13.72 -4.29 -7.03
C VAL A 194 -14.86 -4.75 -6.13
N PHE A 195 -16.08 -4.79 -6.66
CA PHE A 195 -17.25 -5.35 -5.97
C PHE A 195 -17.41 -6.82 -6.39
N HIS A 196 -17.00 -7.79 -5.58
CA HIS A 196 -17.03 -9.20 -6.01
C HIS A 196 -18.45 -9.80 -6.07
N GLY A 197 -19.35 -9.35 -5.18
CA GLY A 197 -20.71 -9.88 -5.11
C GLY A 197 -20.76 -11.40 -4.92
N ASP A 198 -19.95 -11.93 -3.98
CA ASP A 198 -19.78 -13.38 -3.82
C ASP A 198 -21.10 -14.12 -3.52
N ASN A 199 -22.05 -13.44 -2.89
CA ASN A 199 -23.30 -14.07 -2.46
C ASN A 199 -24.21 -14.48 -3.64
N ARG A 200 -23.87 -14.04 -4.87
CA ARG A 200 -24.56 -14.45 -6.11
C ARG A 200 -24.37 -15.92 -6.44
N PHE A 201 -23.29 -16.51 -5.94
CA PHE A 201 -22.86 -17.86 -6.28
C PHE A 201 -23.27 -18.91 -5.23
N GLY A 202 -23.97 -18.49 -4.16
CA GLY A 202 -24.44 -19.36 -3.08
C GLY A 202 -23.33 -20.14 -2.38
N ASP A 203 -23.73 -21.11 -1.54
CA ASP A 203 -22.81 -22.08 -0.93
C ASP A 203 -22.50 -23.27 -1.86
N THR A 204 -23.20 -23.36 -2.99
CA THR A 204 -23.06 -24.42 -4.00
C THR A 204 -21.84 -24.24 -4.90
N GLU A 205 -21.27 -23.04 -4.97
CA GLU A 205 -20.00 -22.77 -5.65
C GLU A 205 -18.85 -22.78 -4.64
N GLU A 206 -18.43 -23.99 -4.25
CA GLU A 206 -17.21 -24.23 -3.46
C GLU A 206 -15.98 -23.53 -4.06
N ARG A 207 -16.01 -23.24 -5.37
CA ARG A 207 -14.94 -22.60 -6.13
C ARG A 207 -15.12 -21.09 -6.32
N LYS A 208 -16.08 -20.42 -5.65
CA LYS A 208 -16.34 -18.97 -5.79
C LYS A 208 -15.10 -18.08 -5.59
N PHE A 209 -14.17 -18.52 -4.75
CA PHE A 209 -12.88 -17.85 -4.60
C PHE A 209 -12.12 -17.72 -5.93
N ASN A 210 -12.17 -18.73 -6.80
CA ASN A 210 -11.37 -18.81 -8.03
C ASN A 210 -11.73 -17.69 -9.02
N LEU A 211 -12.96 -17.15 -8.93
CA LEU A 211 -13.37 -15.99 -9.70
C LEU A 211 -12.65 -14.72 -9.26
N ARG A 212 -12.32 -14.55 -7.97
CA ARG A 212 -11.79 -13.28 -7.43
C ARG A 212 -10.46 -12.84 -8.07
N PRO A 213 -9.42 -13.70 -8.18
CA PRO A 213 -8.20 -13.33 -8.90
C PRO A 213 -8.46 -13.00 -10.37
N LEU A 214 -9.35 -13.76 -11.03
CA LEU A 214 -9.71 -13.54 -12.42
C LEU A 214 -10.45 -12.20 -12.62
N THR A 215 -11.38 -11.87 -11.72
CA THR A 215 -12.11 -10.59 -11.71
C THR A 215 -11.15 -9.42 -11.49
N VAL A 216 -10.21 -9.52 -10.54
CA VAL A 216 -9.21 -8.46 -10.30
C VAL A 216 -8.34 -8.24 -11.55
N LYS A 217 -7.85 -9.31 -12.16
CA LYS A 217 -7.07 -9.24 -13.40
C LYS A 217 -7.86 -8.57 -14.52
N THR A 218 -9.14 -8.96 -14.69
CA THR A 218 -10.02 -8.41 -15.73
C THR A 218 -10.36 -6.94 -15.47
N ALA A 219 -10.62 -6.56 -14.22
CA ALA A 219 -10.85 -5.17 -13.84
C ALA A 219 -9.63 -4.29 -14.17
N LEU A 220 -8.42 -4.81 -13.92
CA LEU A 220 -7.18 -4.15 -14.29
C LEU A 220 -7.01 -4.04 -15.82
N ASP A 221 -7.33 -5.10 -16.58
CA ASP A 221 -7.31 -5.08 -18.04
C ASP A 221 -8.27 -4.01 -18.60
N VAL A 222 -9.49 -3.94 -18.06
CA VAL A 222 -10.51 -2.95 -18.45
C VAL A 222 -10.04 -1.53 -18.12
N LEU A 223 -9.55 -1.29 -16.91
CA LEU A 223 -9.08 0.04 -16.50
C LEU A 223 -7.90 0.52 -17.35
N LEU A 224 -6.96 -0.38 -17.67
CA LEU A 224 -5.78 -0.04 -18.49
C LEU A 224 -6.11 0.16 -19.97
N ALA A 225 -7.26 -0.34 -20.44
CA ALA A 225 -7.78 -0.08 -21.77
C ALA A 225 -8.71 1.15 -21.84
N ASP A 226 -9.16 1.67 -20.70
CA ASP A 226 -10.09 2.79 -20.62
C ASP A 226 -9.38 4.11 -20.90
N SER A 227 -9.68 4.72 -22.06
CA SER A 227 -9.09 5.99 -22.49
C SER A 227 -9.30 7.15 -21.50
N ARG A 228 -10.29 7.06 -20.61
CA ARG A 228 -10.55 8.08 -19.57
C ARG A 228 -9.47 8.09 -18.48
N PHE A 229 -8.78 6.96 -18.27
CA PHE A 229 -7.89 6.76 -17.12
C PHE A 229 -6.50 6.24 -17.49
N ALA A 230 -6.37 5.45 -18.57
CA ALA A 230 -5.14 4.76 -18.94
C ALA A 230 -3.93 5.69 -19.14
N GLY A 231 -4.15 6.92 -19.61
CA GLY A 231 -3.11 7.94 -19.78
C GLY A 231 -2.43 8.37 -18.48
N HIS A 232 -3.11 8.21 -17.34
CA HIS A 232 -2.67 8.67 -16.01
C HIS A 232 -2.21 7.54 -15.09
N ILE A 233 -2.14 6.30 -15.59
CA ILE A 233 -1.66 5.16 -14.81
C ILE A 233 -0.20 4.89 -15.16
N ASP A 234 0.63 4.77 -14.13
CA ASP A 234 1.97 4.21 -14.26
C ASP A 234 1.90 2.69 -14.15
N THR A 235 1.91 2.02 -15.30
CA THR A 235 1.81 0.56 -15.38
C THR A 235 3.01 -0.20 -14.81
N SER A 236 4.12 0.50 -14.52
CA SER A 236 5.28 -0.09 -13.84
C SER A 236 5.13 -0.11 -12.31
N ARG A 237 4.10 0.56 -11.77
CA ARG A 237 3.84 0.74 -10.34
C ARG A 237 2.41 0.34 -9.99
N ILE A 238 2.12 -0.95 -10.09
CA ILE A 238 0.83 -1.53 -9.72
C ILE A 238 0.99 -2.41 -8.47
N GLY A 239 0.15 -2.22 -7.47
CA GLY A 239 0.15 -2.96 -6.21
C GLY A 239 -1.23 -3.49 -5.82
N GLY A 240 -1.25 -4.36 -4.82
CA GLY A 240 -2.45 -5.02 -4.31
C GLY A 240 -2.74 -4.72 -2.85
N LEU A 241 -4.02 -4.59 -2.51
CA LEU A 241 -4.52 -4.47 -1.14
C LEU A 241 -5.61 -5.50 -0.89
N GLY A 242 -5.55 -6.19 0.24
CA GLY A 242 -6.49 -7.27 0.52
C GLY A 242 -6.92 -7.36 1.97
N GLU A 243 -8.21 -7.57 2.20
CA GLU A 243 -8.79 -7.88 3.52
C GLU A 243 -9.35 -9.29 3.52
N SER A 244 -9.00 -10.14 4.50
CA SER A 244 -9.57 -11.50 4.62
C SER A 244 -9.42 -12.31 3.32
N PHE A 245 -10.52 -12.72 2.67
CA PHE A 245 -10.51 -13.34 1.33
C PHE A 245 -9.80 -12.50 0.26
N GLY A 246 -9.81 -11.17 0.39
CA GLY A 246 -9.02 -10.28 -0.44
C GLY A 246 -7.52 -10.46 -0.25
N GLY A 247 -7.05 -10.77 0.96
CA GLY A 247 -5.65 -11.13 1.20
C GLY A 247 -5.25 -12.41 0.49
N ALA A 248 -6.09 -13.44 0.56
CA ALA A 248 -5.95 -14.67 -0.21
C ALA A 248 -5.96 -14.41 -1.72
N THR A 249 -6.83 -13.51 -2.18
CA THR A 249 -6.91 -13.07 -3.59
C THR A 249 -5.58 -12.47 -4.05
N MET A 250 -4.97 -11.60 -3.22
CA MET A 250 -3.67 -11.02 -3.53
C MET A 250 -2.56 -12.07 -3.57
N MET A 251 -2.54 -13.03 -2.65
CA MET A 251 -1.55 -14.12 -2.71
C MET A 251 -1.68 -14.96 -3.98
N ALA A 252 -2.91 -15.29 -4.38
CA ALA A 252 -3.16 -16.01 -5.63
C ALA A 252 -2.64 -15.23 -6.85
N LEU A 253 -2.93 -13.93 -6.91
CA LEU A 253 -2.41 -13.04 -7.96
C LEU A 253 -0.87 -12.93 -7.94
N LEU A 254 -0.27 -13.03 -6.76
CA LEU A 254 1.18 -13.07 -6.59
C LEU A 254 1.82 -14.42 -6.96
N GLY A 255 1.04 -15.45 -7.29
CA GLY A 255 1.54 -16.77 -7.70
C GLY A 255 1.34 -17.88 -6.67
N GLY A 256 0.72 -17.57 -5.52
CA GLY A 256 0.38 -18.55 -4.50
C GLY A 256 -0.58 -19.60 -5.02
N LYS A 257 -0.34 -20.86 -4.64
CA LYS A 257 -1.20 -22.00 -4.93
C LYS A 257 -2.11 -22.27 -3.74
N LYS A 258 -3.29 -22.83 -4.02
CA LYS A 258 -4.27 -23.13 -2.99
C LYS A 258 -4.93 -24.48 -3.17
N VAL A 259 -5.60 -24.94 -2.13
CA VAL A 259 -6.51 -26.09 -2.17
C VAL A 259 -7.93 -25.58 -2.43
N ASN A 260 -8.76 -26.34 -3.15
CA ASN A 260 -10.20 -26.04 -3.23
C ASN A 260 -10.90 -26.58 -1.97
N PRO A 261 -11.98 -25.94 -1.52
CA PRO A 261 -12.65 -26.38 -0.29
C PRO A 261 -13.48 -27.66 -0.47
N ASP A 262 -13.61 -28.19 -1.70
CA ASP A 262 -14.25 -29.49 -1.94
C ASP A 262 -13.52 -30.62 -1.21
N ALA A 263 -14.28 -31.54 -0.63
CA ALA A 263 -13.74 -32.58 0.26
C ALA A 263 -12.64 -33.42 -0.41
N SER A 264 -12.78 -33.72 -1.71
CA SER A 264 -11.75 -34.44 -2.48
C SER A 264 -10.42 -33.69 -2.51
N SER A 265 -10.44 -32.40 -2.84
CA SER A 265 -9.23 -31.56 -2.91
C SER A 265 -8.60 -31.38 -1.53
N VAL A 266 -9.42 -31.25 -0.47
CA VAL A 266 -8.93 -31.14 0.91
C VAL A 266 -8.23 -32.43 1.36
N ILE A 267 -8.82 -33.59 1.10
CA ILE A 267 -8.23 -34.89 1.45
C ILE A 267 -6.96 -35.15 0.64
N ALA A 268 -6.98 -34.85 -0.66
CA ALA A 268 -5.83 -35.04 -1.55
C ALA A 268 -4.73 -33.98 -1.32
N ASN A 269 -5.06 -32.85 -0.69
CA ASN A 269 -4.20 -31.68 -0.57
C ASN A 269 -3.72 -31.16 -1.93
N ASP A 270 -4.66 -31.09 -2.90
CA ASP A 270 -4.36 -30.72 -4.28
C ASP A 270 -4.08 -29.22 -4.41
N LEU A 271 -2.81 -28.87 -4.58
CA LEU A 271 -2.39 -27.48 -4.84
C LEU A 271 -2.65 -27.10 -6.30
N ILE A 272 -3.59 -26.18 -6.49
CA ILE A 272 -3.92 -25.60 -7.79
C ILE A 272 -3.43 -24.16 -7.91
N THR A 273 -3.14 -23.75 -9.14
CA THR A 273 -2.88 -22.35 -9.49
C THR A 273 -4.18 -21.76 -10.02
N THR A 274 -4.58 -20.59 -9.51
CA THR A 274 -5.71 -19.84 -10.07
C THR A 274 -5.17 -18.79 -11.05
N THR A 275 -5.80 -17.62 -11.16
CA THR A 275 -5.26 -16.52 -11.97
C THR A 275 -4.09 -15.84 -11.25
N VAL A 276 -2.97 -15.73 -11.95
CA VAL A 276 -1.78 -14.95 -11.54
C VAL A 276 -1.73 -13.68 -12.38
N ASP A 277 -1.29 -12.57 -11.79
CA ASP A 277 -1.05 -11.33 -12.53
C ASP A 277 0.32 -10.75 -12.19
N THR A 278 1.23 -10.76 -13.16
CA THR A 278 2.62 -10.30 -12.99
C THR A 278 2.73 -8.78 -12.85
N ARG A 279 1.68 -8.03 -13.19
CA ARG A 279 1.68 -6.56 -13.06
C ARG A 279 1.64 -6.11 -11.60
N ILE A 280 1.05 -6.91 -10.71
CA ILE A 280 0.98 -6.59 -9.28
C ILE A 280 2.36 -6.82 -8.66
N GLY A 281 3.12 -5.76 -8.43
CA GLY A 281 4.51 -5.82 -7.97
C GLY A 281 4.66 -6.17 -6.49
N ALA A 282 3.67 -5.83 -5.66
CA ALA A 282 3.66 -6.10 -4.22
C ALA A 282 2.23 -6.10 -3.68
N ALA A 283 1.98 -6.74 -2.54
CA ALA A 283 0.68 -6.67 -1.87
C ALA A 283 0.77 -6.50 -0.36
N ALA A 284 -0.12 -5.67 0.19
CA ALA A 284 -0.29 -5.48 1.63
C ALA A 284 -1.69 -5.90 2.06
N THR A 285 -1.80 -6.57 3.20
CA THR A 285 -3.06 -7.19 3.62
C THR A 285 -3.36 -6.98 5.09
N ILE A 286 -4.64 -7.09 5.42
CA ILE A 286 -5.19 -7.06 6.78
C ILE A 286 -6.02 -8.33 6.99
N VAL A 287 -5.78 -9.01 8.12
CA VAL A 287 -6.38 -10.29 8.52
C VAL A 287 -6.51 -11.28 7.35
N PRO A 288 -5.43 -11.59 6.60
CA PRO A 288 -5.55 -12.32 5.34
C PRO A 288 -5.91 -13.80 5.56
N TYR A 289 -6.89 -14.30 4.79
CA TYR A 289 -7.39 -15.67 4.94
C TYR A 289 -6.39 -16.73 4.45
N MET A 290 -5.84 -17.54 5.36
CA MET A 290 -4.95 -18.67 5.04
C MET A 290 -5.53 -20.05 5.39
N GLY A 291 -6.81 -20.08 5.76
CA GLY A 291 -7.52 -21.27 6.21
C GLY A 291 -8.08 -21.12 7.61
N GLN A 292 -8.87 -22.10 8.01
CA GLN A 292 -9.60 -22.12 9.27
C GLN A 292 -9.76 -23.55 9.77
N GLY A 293 -9.50 -23.80 11.05
CA GLY A 293 -9.63 -25.12 11.66
C GLY A 293 -8.77 -26.16 10.93
N VAL A 294 -9.40 -27.23 10.43
CA VAL A 294 -8.69 -28.29 9.68
C VAL A 294 -8.38 -27.91 8.22
N TYR A 295 -9.03 -26.86 7.69
CA TYR A 295 -8.84 -26.46 6.30
C TYR A 295 -7.62 -25.56 6.14
N ALA A 296 -6.61 -26.05 5.42
CA ALA A 296 -5.42 -25.28 5.06
C ALA A 296 -5.56 -24.74 3.64
N PHE A 297 -5.84 -23.44 3.50
CA PHE A 297 -6.11 -22.82 2.20
C PHE A 297 -4.91 -22.96 1.24
N LEU A 298 -3.69 -22.80 1.76
CA LEU A 298 -2.44 -22.93 1.01
C LEU A 298 -1.85 -24.34 1.06
N GLY A 299 -2.68 -25.33 1.39
CA GLY A 299 -2.31 -26.73 1.57
C GLY A 299 -1.47 -27.00 2.82
N ASN A 300 -1.13 -28.27 3.00
CA ASN A 300 -0.36 -28.76 4.15
C ASN A 300 0.96 -27.99 4.29
N ASN A 301 1.26 -27.57 5.53
CA ASN A 301 2.41 -26.74 5.87
C ASN A 301 2.49 -25.42 5.07
N SER A 302 1.37 -24.97 4.51
CA SER A 302 1.28 -23.79 3.64
C SER A 302 2.19 -23.84 2.41
N ALA A 303 2.49 -25.04 1.89
CA ALA A 303 3.41 -25.23 0.75
C ALA A 303 3.02 -24.41 -0.49
N GLY A 304 1.74 -24.05 -0.64
CA GLY A 304 1.25 -23.19 -1.71
C GLY A 304 1.78 -21.75 -1.69
N ALA A 305 2.32 -21.27 -0.57
CA ALA A 305 2.96 -19.95 -0.49
C ALA A 305 4.40 -19.91 -1.02
N ALA A 306 5.05 -21.07 -1.23
CA ALA A 306 6.46 -21.14 -1.62
C ALA A 306 6.76 -20.49 -2.98
N THR A 307 5.75 -20.37 -3.84
CA THR A 307 5.85 -19.76 -5.17
C THR A 307 5.72 -18.23 -5.17
N ILE A 308 5.49 -17.61 -4.01
CA ILE A 308 5.42 -16.15 -3.89
C ILE A 308 6.83 -15.58 -3.72
N ASP A 309 7.25 -14.80 -4.70
CA ASP A 309 8.58 -14.20 -4.85
C ASP A 309 8.57 -12.66 -4.68
N ARG A 310 7.40 -12.05 -4.86
CA ARG A 310 7.18 -10.60 -4.74
C ARG A 310 6.91 -10.16 -3.30
N PRO A 311 7.23 -8.90 -2.94
CA PRO A 311 6.99 -8.37 -1.60
C PRO A 311 5.54 -8.57 -1.12
N PHE A 312 5.40 -9.12 0.08
CA PHE A 312 4.10 -9.37 0.71
C PHE A 312 4.07 -8.93 2.18
N MET A 313 3.05 -8.17 2.58
CA MET A 313 2.81 -7.80 3.98
C MET A 313 1.48 -8.38 4.47
N ALA A 314 1.52 -8.98 5.66
CA ALA A 314 0.35 -9.40 6.42
C ALA A 314 0.28 -8.63 7.75
N ASN A 315 -0.84 -7.94 7.98
CA ASN A 315 -1.25 -7.43 9.28
C ASN A 315 -2.28 -8.42 9.83
N SER A 316 -1.99 -9.08 10.95
CA SER A 316 -2.82 -10.20 11.42
C SER A 316 -3.09 -10.13 12.92
N ALA A 317 -4.33 -10.40 13.29
CA ALA A 317 -4.80 -10.49 14.66
C ALA A 317 -4.36 -11.81 15.31
N ALA A 318 -3.78 -11.72 16.52
CA ALA A 318 -3.22 -12.88 17.22
C ALA A 318 -4.29 -13.85 17.77
N SER A 319 -5.52 -13.35 18.02
CA SER A 319 -6.67 -14.14 18.50
C SER A 319 -7.74 -14.32 17.41
N ASP A 320 -7.34 -14.26 16.13
CA ASP A 320 -8.23 -14.54 15.01
C ASP A 320 -8.42 -16.05 14.79
N GLU A 321 -9.68 -16.50 14.88
CA GLU A 321 -10.14 -17.88 14.65
C GLU A 321 -10.96 -18.02 13.35
N VAL A 322 -11.16 -16.92 12.62
CA VAL A 322 -11.74 -16.93 11.26
C VAL A 322 -10.62 -17.08 10.24
N THR A 323 -9.53 -16.34 10.46
CA THR A 323 -8.25 -16.52 9.77
C THR A 323 -7.22 -16.97 10.79
N ASP A 324 -7.03 -18.28 10.90
CA ASP A 324 -6.19 -18.82 11.97
C ASP A 324 -4.78 -18.23 11.89
N TYR A 325 -4.40 -17.48 12.92
CA TYR A 325 -3.12 -16.77 12.96
C TYR A 325 -1.91 -17.69 12.71
N SER A 326 -1.95 -18.93 13.21
CA SER A 326 -0.90 -19.93 12.99
C SER A 326 -0.75 -20.32 11.50
N LYS A 327 -1.82 -20.29 10.71
CA LYS A 327 -1.77 -20.53 9.27
C LYS A 327 -1.19 -19.33 8.52
N VAL A 328 -1.46 -18.10 8.98
CA VAL A 328 -0.79 -16.90 8.48
C VAL A 328 0.71 -16.99 8.73
N GLN A 329 1.12 -17.34 9.96
CA GLN A 329 2.53 -17.53 10.31
C GLN A 329 3.21 -18.59 9.44
N ALA A 330 2.57 -19.75 9.23
CA ALA A 330 3.09 -20.83 8.41
C ALA A 330 3.20 -20.43 6.93
N ALA A 331 2.22 -19.71 6.39
CA ALA A 331 2.27 -19.19 5.03
C ALA A 331 3.46 -18.23 4.85
N LEU A 332 3.64 -17.30 5.78
CA LEU A 332 4.77 -16.38 5.76
C LEU A 332 6.11 -17.11 5.87
N ASP A 333 6.22 -18.22 6.59
CA ASP A 333 7.47 -19.01 6.62
C ASP A 333 7.84 -19.56 5.24
N GLN A 334 6.85 -19.94 4.43
CA GLN A 334 7.08 -20.49 3.10
C GLN A 334 7.37 -19.44 2.02
N ILE A 335 6.94 -18.18 2.18
CA ILE A 335 7.22 -17.13 1.18
C ILE A 335 8.74 -16.97 1.03
N SER A 336 9.23 -17.16 -0.19
CA SER A 336 10.65 -17.05 -0.55
C SER A 336 11.06 -15.61 -0.82
N GLY A 337 10.12 -14.79 -1.29
CA GLY A 337 10.26 -13.36 -1.51
C GLY A 337 10.34 -12.52 -0.24
N THR A 338 10.37 -11.21 -0.45
CA THR A 338 10.32 -10.24 0.64
C THR A 338 9.00 -10.34 1.40
N LYS A 339 9.05 -10.34 2.74
CA LYS A 339 7.85 -10.54 3.56
C LYS A 339 7.88 -9.82 4.90
N TYR A 340 6.70 -9.43 5.35
CA TYR A 340 6.46 -8.78 6.64
C TYR A 340 5.22 -9.37 7.31
N LEU A 341 5.32 -9.69 8.60
CA LEU A 341 4.18 -10.05 9.45
C LEU A 341 4.12 -9.09 10.63
N VAL A 342 3.07 -8.28 10.67
CA VAL A 342 2.71 -7.44 11.80
C VAL A 342 1.60 -8.16 12.57
N GLN A 343 1.81 -8.39 13.85
CA GLN A 343 0.90 -9.04 14.78
C GLN A 343 0.15 -7.98 15.59
N TYR A 344 -1.15 -8.21 15.81
CA TYR A 344 -1.99 -7.39 16.66
C TYR A 344 -2.48 -8.20 17.87
N ASP A 345 -1.98 -7.85 19.05
CA ASP A 345 -2.22 -8.63 20.28
C ASP A 345 -3.64 -8.47 20.81
N GLY A 346 -4.30 -9.57 21.17
CA GLY A 346 -5.66 -9.60 21.71
C GLY A 346 -6.78 -9.30 20.70
N GLU A 347 -6.44 -8.88 19.49
CA GLU A 347 -7.40 -8.61 18.42
C GLU A 347 -7.99 -9.89 17.82
N LYS A 348 -9.21 -9.78 17.29
CA LYS A 348 -9.94 -10.84 16.57
C LYS A 348 -10.04 -10.51 15.07
N HIS A 349 -10.74 -11.32 14.27
CA HIS A 349 -10.94 -11.07 12.84
C HIS A 349 -11.46 -9.66 12.53
N ALA A 350 -12.50 -9.25 13.26
CA ALA A 350 -12.96 -7.87 13.28
C ALA A 350 -12.11 -7.10 14.30
N MET A 351 -10.98 -6.56 13.83
CA MET A 351 -10.07 -5.80 14.68
C MET A 351 -10.73 -4.50 15.15
N GLY A 352 -10.31 -4.02 16.33
CA GLY A 352 -10.68 -2.71 16.84
C GLY A 352 -10.25 -1.58 15.90
N ALA A 353 -10.88 -0.41 16.07
CA ALA A 353 -10.61 0.76 15.23
C ALA A 353 -9.13 1.21 15.28
N GLY A 354 -8.50 1.12 16.45
CA GLY A 354 -7.08 1.43 16.64
C GLY A 354 -6.16 0.49 15.86
N ALA A 355 -6.30 -0.82 16.08
CA ALA A 355 -5.57 -1.85 15.35
C ALA A 355 -5.77 -1.77 13.83
N THR A 356 -7.00 -1.49 13.39
CA THR A 356 -7.30 -1.30 11.96
C THR A 356 -6.59 -0.07 11.39
N ALA A 357 -6.58 1.06 12.12
CA ALA A 357 -5.88 2.27 11.69
C ALA A 357 -4.36 2.05 11.59
N ASP A 358 -3.77 1.34 12.54
CA ASP A 358 -2.34 1.02 12.53
C ASP A 358 -1.98 0.06 11.39
N ALA A 359 -2.84 -0.94 11.12
CA ALA A 359 -2.67 -1.84 9.97
C ALA A 359 -2.70 -1.07 8.64
N TYR A 360 -3.60 -0.11 8.51
CA TYR A 360 -3.66 0.78 7.34
C TYR A 360 -2.42 1.66 7.20
N ALA A 361 -1.82 2.12 8.30
CA ALA A 361 -0.56 2.86 8.26
C ALA A 361 0.61 1.96 7.79
N TRP A 362 0.74 0.75 8.34
CA TRP A 362 1.71 -0.25 7.88
C TRP A 362 1.56 -0.56 6.39
N MET A 363 0.33 -0.83 5.95
CA MET A 363 0.02 -1.11 4.55
C MET A 363 0.41 0.06 3.64
N LYS A 364 0.11 1.31 4.05
CA LYS A 364 0.50 2.52 3.30
C LYS A 364 2.02 2.65 3.17
N ILE A 365 2.75 2.52 4.27
CA ILE A 365 4.23 2.63 4.27
C ILE A 365 4.84 1.51 3.40
N PHE A 366 4.26 0.32 3.43
CA PHE A 366 4.69 -0.80 2.58
C PHE A 366 4.46 -0.52 1.09
N VAL A 367 3.28 -0.06 0.68
CA VAL A 367 3.03 0.24 -0.74
C VAL A 367 3.82 1.47 -1.19
N ASP A 368 4.11 2.42 -0.30
CA ASP A 368 5.04 3.50 -0.60
C ASP A 368 6.44 2.98 -0.91
N ALA A 369 6.94 2.01 -0.13
CA ALA A 369 8.26 1.42 -0.34
C ALA A 369 8.34 0.59 -1.63
N TYR A 370 7.37 -0.31 -1.86
CA TYR A 370 7.49 -1.33 -2.92
C TYR A 370 6.71 -1.03 -4.20
N VAL A 371 5.64 -0.22 -4.14
CA VAL A 371 4.79 0.10 -5.29
C VAL A 371 5.10 1.50 -5.81
N LYS A 372 4.90 2.53 -4.98
CA LYS A 372 5.15 3.93 -5.37
C LYS A 372 6.63 4.24 -5.50
N LYS A 373 7.47 3.53 -4.72
CA LYS A 373 8.92 3.75 -4.57
C LYS A 373 9.20 5.17 -4.07
N GLU A 374 8.42 5.60 -3.10
CA GLU A 374 8.52 6.90 -2.45
C GLU A 374 9.88 7.03 -1.74
N ALA A 375 10.51 8.20 -1.85
CA ALA A 375 11.81 8.44 -1.23
C ALA A 375 11.73 8.24 0.29
N GLY A 376 12.65 7.45 0.85
CA GLY A 376 12.73 7.17 2.29
C GLY A 376 11.69 6.19 2.85
N ALA A 377 10.67 5.78 2.08
CA ALA A 377 9.66 4.84 2.58
C ALA A 377 10.23 3.45 2.88
N ALA A 378 11.18 2.97 2.08
CA ALA A 378 11.87 1.71 2.34
C ALA A 378 12.70 1.76 3.64
N ASP A 379 13.35 2.89 3.94
CA ASP A 379 14.13 3.08 5.16
C ASP A 379 13.23 3.17 6.39
N LEU A 380 12.12 3.90 6.28
CA LEU A 380 11.10 3.95 7.33
C LEU A 380 10.58 2.54 7.60
N LEU A 381 10.19 1.80 6.55
CA LEU A 381 9.73 0.42 6.69
C LEU A 381 10.80 -0.52 7.26
N ALA A 382 12.07 -0.29 6.93
CA ALA A 382 13.18 -1.10 7.42
C ALA A 382 13.52 -0.82 8.90
N SER A 383 13.27 0.40 9.39
CA SER A 383 13.59 0.84 10.75
C SER A 383 12.40 0.78 11.71
N MET A 384 11.16 0.74 11.19
CA MET A 384 9.98 0.76 12.05
C MET A 384 9.71 -0.56 12.75
N SER A 385 9.28 -0.45 13.99
CA SER A 385 8.84 -1.56 14.86
C SER A 385 7.34 -1.52 15.16
N ALA A 386 6.74 -0.33 15.14
CA ALA A 386 5.31 -0.10 15.41
C ALA A 386 4.79 1.19 14.75
N VAL A 387 3.47 1.41 14.81
CA VAL A 387 2.81 2.67 14.47
C VAL A 387 2.36 3.40 15.75
N ALA A 388 2.43 4.73 15.74
CA ALA A 388 1.97 5.59 16.81
C ALA A 388 0.44 5.67 16.76
N GLY A 389 -0.23 4.68 17.34
CA GLY A 389 -1.68 4.59 17.42
C GLY A 389 -2.16 3.93 18.70
N SER A 390 -3.41 3.49 18.69
CA SER A 390 -4.04 2.81 19.83
C SER A 390 -4.13 1.28 19.65
N GLY A 391 -3.70 0.74 18.52
CA GLY A 391 -3.48 -0.68 18.33
C GLY A 391 -2.22 -1.15 19.03
N SER A 392 -2.20 -2.43 19.42
CA SER A 392 -1.01 -3.09 19.95
C SER A 392 -0.35 -3.91 18.85
N ASP A 393 0.39 -3.22 17.97
CA ASP A 393 1.07 -3.83 16.82
C ASP A 393 2.54 -4.16 17.10
N SER A 394 3.00 -5.29 16.56
CA SER A 394 4.40 -5.69 16.63
C SER A 394 4.85 -6.39 15.34
N LEU A 395 5.98 -5.98 14.79
CA LEU A 395 6.58 -6.69 13.66
C LEU A 395 7.25 -7.98 14.14
N VAL A 396 6.64 -9.13 13.85
CA VAL A 396 7.09 -10.44 14.36
C VAL A 396 7.83 -11.29 13.33
N LYS A 397 7.65 -11.03 12.03
CA LYS A 397 8.48 -11.66 10.98
C LYS A 397 8.87 -10.65 9.91
N VAL A 398 10.13 -10.71 9.52
CA VAL A 398 10.65 -10.00 8.35
C VAL A 398 11.69 -10.85 7.64
N ASN A 399 11.53 -10.97 6.33
CA ASN A 399 12.62 -11.35 5.43
C ASN A 399 12.60 -10.32 4.31
N ALA A 400 13.52 -9.37 4.33
CA ALA A 400 13.67 -8.35 3.32
C ALA A 400 15.16 -8.20 3.05
N ALA A 401 15.56 -8.03 1.79
CA ALA A 401 16.94 -7.68 1.47
C ALA A 401 17.24 -6.35 2.18
N GLN A 402 18.06 -6.39 3.23
CA GLN A 402 18.60 -5.18 3.82
C GLN A 402 19.55 -4.60 2.77
N THR A 403 19.09 -3.59 2.03
CA THR A 403 20.05 -2.72 1.36
C THR A 403 20.76 -1.99 2.49
N PRO A 404 22.08 -2.13 2.68
CA PRO A 404 22.76 -1.39 3.73
C PRO A 404 22.51 0.10 3.47
N VAL A 405 21.71 0.71 4.33
CA VAL A 405 21.46 2.15 4.27
C VAL A 405 22.74 2.82 4.73
N VAL A 406 23.54 3.28 3.78
CA VAL A 406 24.67 4.15 4.07
C VAL A 406 24.09 5.53 4.28
N PHE A 407 23.87 5.90 5.53
CA PHE A 407 23.54 7.28 5.86
C PHE A 407 24.75 8.17 5.57
N PRO A 408 24.54 9.43 5.15
CA PRO A 408 25.59 10.43 5.19
C PRO A 408 26.19 10.48 6.60
N GLU A 409 27.45 10.09 6.73
CA GLU A 409 28.21 10.20 7.96
C GLU A 409 29.08 11.45 7.86
N PHE A 410 29.09 12.24 8.93
CA PHE A 410 29.98 13.38 9.02
C PHE A 410 31.40 12.89 9.36
N ALA A 411 32.27 12.80 8.36
CA ALA A 411 33.63 12.32 8.51
C ALA A 411 34.62 13.30 7.85
N ASP A 412 35.74 13.55 8.52
CA ASP A 412 36.84 14.39 7.99
C ASP A 412 36.40 15.79 7.52
N LEU A 413 35.47 16.43 8.25
CA LEU A 413 34.87 17.73 7.92
C LEU A 413 34.08 17.75 6.60
N THR A 414 33.74 16.57 6.07
CA THR A 414 32.95 16.41 4.87
C THR A 414 31.64 15.68 5.15
N VAL A 415 30.63 15.97 4.34
CA VAL A 415 29.39 15.20 4.30
C VAL A 415 29.11 14.81 2.86
N SER A 416 28.97 13.50 2.64
CA SER A 416 28.58 12.93 1.34
C SER A 416 27.10 12.59 1.37
N VAL A 417 26.31 13.34 0.61
CA VAL A 417 24.87 13.14 0.46
C VAL A 417 24.62 12.43 -0.87
N LYS A 418 24.16 11.18 -0.79
CA LYS A 418 23.93 10.35 -1.97
C LYS A 418 22.53 10.56 -2.54
N GLY A 419 22.43 10.64 -3.87
CA GLY A 419 21.15 10.67 -4.59
C GLY A 419 20.26 11.88 -4.30
N VAL A 420 20.83 13.09 -4.13
CA VAL A 420 20.11 14.36 -3.96
C VAL A 420 19.32 14.68 -5.23
N TYR A 421 18.00 14.91 -5.08
CA TYR A 421 17.17 15.38 -6.19
C TYR A 421 17.38 16.88 -6.46
N VAL A 422 17.65 17.22 -7.72
CA VAL A 422 17.67 18.59 -8.25
C VAL A 422 16.74 18.62 -9.46
N GLY A 423 15.48 19.02 -9.26
CA GLY A 423 14.44 18.83 -10.28
C GLY A 423 14.20 17.34 -10.55
N ALA A 424 14.33 16.91 -11.82
CA ALA A 424 14.20 15.50 -12.22
C ALA A 424 15.52 14.72 -12.14
N ASP A 425 16.65 15.41 -11.98
CA ASP A 425 17.98 14.82 -12.00
C ASP A 425 18.46 14.45 -10.59
N ARG A 426 19.42 13.51 -10.51
CA ARG A 426 19.97 13.00 -9.26
C ARG A 426 21.47 13.20 -9.19
N TYR A 427 21.94 13.64 -8.03
CA TYR A 427 23.35 13.92 -7.80
C TYR A 427 23.86 13.30 -6.49
N ASP A 428 25.08 12.77 -6.53
CA ASP A 428 25.87 12.56 -5.33
C ASP A 428 26.62 13.86 -5.01
N VAL A 429 26.26 14.45 -3.87
CA VAL A 429 26.75 15.76 -3.44
C VAL A 429 27.76 15.58 -2.32
N MET A 430 28.94 16.18 -2.45
CA MET A 430 29.95 16.23 -1.41
C MET A 430 30.14 17.68 -0.95
N LEU A 431 29.97 17.89 0.35
CA LEU A 431 30.12 19.21 0.98
C LEU A 431 31.29 19.18 1.97
N GLN A 432 32.00 20.29 2.09
CA GLN A 432 33.08 20.48 3.05
C GLN A 432 32.76 21.63 4.00
N LEU A 433 32.93 21.42 5.31
CA LEU A 433 32.80 22.47 6.31
C LEU A 433 33.88 23.53 6.11
N VAL A 434 33.48 24.79 5.99
CA VAL A 434 34.39 25.93 5.79
C VAL A 434 34.30 26.98 6.90
N SER A 435 33.24 26.96 7.69
CA SER A 435 33.06 27.82 8.87
C SER A 435 32.18 27.12 9.89
N GLU A 436 32.49 27.27 11.17
CA GLU A 436 31.71 26.73 12.30
C GLU A 436 30.80 27.77 12.96
N ASN A 437 30.99 29.06 12.66
CA ASN A 437 30.18 30.13 13.21
C ASN A 437 30.05 31.31 12.23
N PRO A 438 28.98 31.37 11.41
CA PRO A 438 27.92 30.35 11.29
C PRO A 438 28.42 29.06 10.64
N ILE A 439 27.78 27.93 10.93
CA ILE A 439 28.07 26.64 10.29
C ILE A 439 27.79 26.78 8.79
N THR A 440 28.83 26.69 7.98
CA THR A 440 28.77 26.87 6.53
C THR A 440 29.57 25.79 5.83
N PHE A 441 28.98 25.24 4.78
CA PHE A 441 29.56 24.23 3.93
C PHE A 441 29.80 24.77 2.52
N THR A 442 30.88 24.35 1.87
CA THR A 442 31.12 24.59 0.44
C THR A 442 30.85 23.31 -0.34
N LEU A 443 30.17 23.43 -1.48
CA LEU A 443 30.03 22.34 -2.44
C LEU A 443 31.37 22.04 -3.09
N ILE A 444 31.89 20.82 -2.90
CA ILE A 444 33.17 20.41 -3.46
C ILE A 444 33.05 19.37 -4.57
N ALA A 445 31.94 18.62 -4.64
CA ALA A 445 31.60 17.79 -5.79
C ALA A 445 30.09 17.60 -5.93
N ALA A 446 29.61 17.52 -7.17
CA ALA A 446 28.25 17.09 -7.50
C ALA A 446 28.33 16.21 -8.76
N GLU A 447 28.18 14.90 -8.58
CA GLU A 447 28.27 13.92 -9.67
C GLU A 447 26.90 13.39 -10.02
N ASN A 448 26.58 13.28 -11.31
CA ASN A 448 25.29 12.74 -11.74
C ASN A 448 25.23 11.23 -11.42
N SER A 449 24.24 10.82 -10.63
CA SER A 449 24.09 9.45 -10.17
C SER A 449 23.06 8.70 -11.00
N ALA A 450 23.53 7.93 -12.00
CA ALA A 450 22.70 7.05 -12.82
C ALA A 450 22.31 5.73 -12.11
N VAL A 451 22.88 5.46 -10.93
CA VAL A 451 22.71 4.19 -10.19
C VAL A 451 21.68 4.36 -9.07
N SER A 452 20.86 3.34 -8.84
CA SER A 452 19.78 3.29 -7.83
C SER A 452 20.29 3.21 -6.39
N THR A 453 21.11 4.14 -5.94
CA THR A 453 21.33 4.36 -4.50
C THR A 453 20.22 5.26 -3.95
N LEU A 454 19.86 5.07 -2.68
CA LEU A 454 18.81 5.78 -1.95
C LEU A 454 18.93 7.31 -2.10
N SER A 455 17.79 8.00 -2.15
CA SER A 455 17.73 9.45 -2.02
C SER A 455 17.93 9.83 -0.57
N THR A 456 19.07 10.43 -0.23
CA THR A 456 19.37 10.90 1.13
C THR A 456 19.18 12.40 1.29
N GLY A 457 18.71 13.11 0.27
CA GLY A 457 18.38 14.53 0.33
C GLY A 457 17.59 15.07 -0.87
N SER A 458 17.08 16.29 -0.75
CA SER A 458 16.43 17.02 -1.84
C SER A 458 16.91 18.46 -1.87
N PHE A 459 17.03 19.04 -3.06
CA PHE A 459 17.38 20.45 -3.24
C PHE A 459 16.28 21.15 -4.02
N SER A 460 15.61 22.11 -3.37
CA SER A 460 14.58 22.94 -3.99
C SER A 460 14.52 24.30 -3.31
N ASN A 461 14.13 25.34 -4.05
CA ASN A 461 14.02 26.71 -3.52
C ASN A 461 15.28 27.19 -2.76
N ASN A 462 16.46 26.86 -3.29
CA ASN A 462 17.76 27.16 -2.67
C ASN A 462 17.95 26.56 -1.26
N VAL A 463 17.24 25.48 -0.95
CA VAL A 463 17.36 24.75 0.31
C VAL A 463 17.69 23.29 0.03
N LEU A 464 18.80 22.83 0.59
CA LEU A 464 19.17 21.42 0.67
C LEU A 464 18.57 20.83 1.96
N THR A 465 17.70 19.84 1.80
CA THR A 465 17.10 19.09 2.91
C THR A 465 17.71 17.70 2.95
N ILE A 466 18.32 17.34 4.08
CA ILE A 466 18.85 16.01 4.36
C ILE A 466 17.97 15.40 5.46
N PRO A 467 17.03 14.51 5.10
CA PRO A 467 16.11 13.90 6.06
C PRO A 467 16.80 13.15 7.20
N ARG A 468 18.02 12.63 6.97
CA ARG A 468 18.80 11.94 8.00
C ARG A 468 20.30 12.02 7.72
N VAL A 469 21.04 12.58 8.66
CA VAL A 469 22.52 12.58 8.72
C VAL A 469 22.94 12.07 10.10
N ILE A 470 23.98 11.24 10.15
CA ILE A 470 24.52 10.74 11.42
C ILE A 470 25.65 11.66 11.87
N VAL A 471 25.48 12.26 13.04
CA VAL A 471 26.48 13.11 13.69
C VAL A 471 26.82 12.47 15.03
N ASN A 472 28.05 11.94 15.15
CA ASN A 472 28.53 11.24 16.35
C ASN A 472 27.57 10.14 16.83
N GLY A 473 27.05 9.33 15.90
CA GLY A 473 26.11 8.24 16.21
C GLY A 473 24.66 8.66 16.47
N ALA A 474 24.35 9.97 16.50
CA ALA A 474 22.99 10.48 16.67
C ALA A 474 22.43 10.99 15.31
N PRO A 475 21.18 10.69 14.94
CA PRO A 475 20.59 11.14 13.70
C PRO A 475 19.98 12.53 13.84
N TYR A 476 20.17 13.34 12.79
CA TYR A 476 19.58 14.66 12.67
C TYR A 476 18.91 14.82 11.31
N ARG A 477 17.84 15.61 11.28
CA ARG A 477 17.28 16.17 10.06
C ARG A 477 17.91 17.53 9.88
N VAL A 478 18.58 17.72 8.75
CA VAL A 478 19.33 18.95 8.48
C VAL A 478 18.71 19.68 7.30
N THR A 479 18.52 20.98 7.45
CA THR A 479 18.22 21.87 6.33
C THR A 479 19.33 22.91 6.21
N MET A 480 19.77 23.18 4.99
CA MET A 480 20.77 24.19 4.71
C MET A 480 20.32 25.07 3.55
N ALA A 481 20.39 26.38 3.71
CA ALA A 481 20.07 27.33 2.66
C ALA A 481 21.33 27.78 1.93
N VAL A 482 21.24 28.02 0.62
CA VAL A 482 22.34 28.61 -0.14
C VAL A 482 22.66 30.00 0.42
N SER A 483 23.90 30.22 0.83
CA SER A 483 24.41 31.46 1.41
C SER A 483 25.35 32.22 0.49
N ASN A 484 25.92 31.54 -0.52
CA ASN A 484 26.72 32.11 -1.59
C ASN A 484 26.58 31.24 -2.84
N ASP A 485 26.59 31.84 -4.03
CA ASP A 485 26.42 31.13 -5.31
C ASP A 485 27.75 30.89 -6.03
N ASN A 486 28.85 31.51 -5.58
CA ASN A 486 30.19 31.29 -6.14
C ASN A 486 31.32 31.56 -5.13
N PRO A 487 32.00 30.52 -4.60
CA PRO A 487 31.62 29.11 -4.73
C PRO A 487 30.25 28.87 -4.07
N ILE A 488 29.54 27.82 -4.50
CA ILE A 488 28.25 27.45 -3.89
C ILE A 488 28.50 27.09 -2.43
N GLN A 489 27.88 27.83 -1.52
CA GLN A 489 27.94 27.60 -0.08
C GLN A 489 26.55 27.43 0.49
N PHE A 490 26.46 26.59 1.52
CA PHE A 490 25.25 26.29 2.25
C PHE A 490 25.45 26.68 3.72
N ALA A 491 24.63 27.59 4.23
CA ALA A 491 24.57 27.85 5.66
C ALA A 491 23.56 26.90 6.32
N LEU A 492 23.92 26.36 7.48
CA LEU A 492 23.01 25.53 8.26
C LEU A 492 21.81 26.36 8.72
N SER A 493 20.60 25.91 8.37
CA SER A 493 19.34 26.53 8.77
C SER A 493 18.76 25.85 10.01
N THR A 494 18.58 24.53 9.96
CA THR A 494 18.13 23.72 11.10
C THR A 494 18.89 22.41 11.18
N ALA A 495 19.08 21.90 12.40
CA ALA A 495 19.57 20.58 12.71
C ALA A 495 18.71 20.01 13.83
N ASP A 496 17.59 19.41 13.44
CA ASP A 496 16.60 18.91 14.38
C ASP A 496 16.96 17.46 14.75
N PRO A 497 17.14 17.13 16.05
CA PRO A 497 17.33 15.75 16.46
C PRO A 497 16.19 14.89 15.93
N VAL A 498 16.54 13.79 15.28
CA VAL A 498 15.60 12.74 14.94
C VAL A 498 15.78 11.66 15.99
N ALA A 499 14.74 10.89 16.30
CA ALA A 499 14.90 9.76 17.21
C ALA A 499 16.05 8.87 16.70
N SER A 500 17.11 8.75 17.53
CA SER A 500 18.02 7.61 17.46
C SER A 500 17.18 6.35 17.56
N PRO A 501 17.56 5.26 16.88
CA PRO A 501 16.87 4.03 17.09
C PRO A 501 16.76 3.72 18.59
#